data_AF-A0A433K2B3-F1
#
_entry.id   AF-A0A433K2B3-F1
#
_cell.length_a   1.000
_cell.length_b   1.000
_cell.length_c   1.000
_cell.angle_alpha   90.00
_cell.angle_beta   90.00
_cell.angle_gamma   90.00
#
_symmetry.space_group_name_H-M   'P 1'
#
loop_
_entity.id
_entity.type
_entity.pdbx_description
1 polymer ?
#
loop_
_entity_poly.entity_id
_entity_poly.type
_entity_poly.pdbx_seq_one_letter_code
_entity_poly.pdbx_strand_id
1 'polypeptide(L)'
;MEPGIIALICAAAFGGVVAIAAFVRQIILSRDKLLNDEAQRRAITQEAAELEKMREQMQSSKRFDSHYKVLGSNKDAIIYLDNKIEEILHKKTSLIERYSQLTLKESGAIVDGKISKDRKVACDRLKAEIDEEMKFYNEELISFQQRRTSLWDTHKDLQEYLLKQEQARNANLDAIYKQHSSLLEKIYLRHTDNAEHVATQSINAGTTTFKSIIMAPIHFLLQYFNLSSGISLSQAQVEQAARDDVDQMEKDVNDSEQKDDDLEQNNDKDSEQQKDSQEDEGEQAEISFARA
;
A
#
# COMPACT_ATOMS: atom_id res chain seq x y z
N MET A 1 -24.90 42.78 41.89
CA MET A 1 -25.14 41.94 40.70
C MET A 1 -25.55 40.57 41.18
N GLU A 2 -26.66 40.03 40.67
CA GLU A 2 -27.08 38.68 41.02
C GLU A 2 -26.04 37.66 40.50
N PRO A 3 -25.65 36.66 41.32
CA PRO A 3 -24.67 35.64 40.93
C PRO A 3 -24.97 34.95 39.59
N GLY A 4 -26.26 34.82 39.23
CA GLY A 4 -26.70 34.24 37.96
C GLY A 4 -26.23 35.03 36.73
N ILE A 5 -26.16 36.36 36.80
CA ILE A 5 -25.73 37.19 35.68
C ILE A 5 -24.23 37.02 35.41
N ILE A 6 -23.43 36.92 36.47
CA ILE A 6 -21.98 36.70 36.36
C ILE A 6 -21.70 35.30 35.76
N ALA A 7 -22.42 34.27 36.20
CA ALA A 7 -22.29 32.92 35.65
C ALA A 7 -22.64 32.87 34.15
N LEU A 8 -23.70 33.58 33.73
CA LEU A 8 -24.13 33.62 32.34
C LEU A 8 -23.11 34.34 31.45
N ILE A 9 -22.53 35.45 31.91
CA ILE A 9 -21.47 36.17 31.19
C ILE A 9 -20.21 35.30 31.06
N CYS A 10 -19.81 34.61 32.14
CA CYS A 10 -18.67 33.70 32.10
C CYS A 10 -18.90 32.55 31.12
N ALA A 11 -20.07 31.89 31.16
CA ALA A 11 -20.40 30.80 30.24
C ALA A 11 -20.36 31.26 28.76
N ALA A 12 -20.89 32.45 28.47
CA ALA A 12 -20.85 33.03 27.12
C ALA A 12 -19.41 33.35 26.66
N ALA A 13 -18.59 33.94 27.54
CA ALA A 13 -17.19 34.26 27.24
C ALA A 13 -16.35 32.98 27.02
N PHE A 14 -16.50 31.97 27.88
CA PHE A 14 -15.81 30.69 27.73
C PHE A 14 -16.26 29.95 26.46
N GLY A 15 -17.56 29.92 26.17
CA GLY A 15 -18.09 29.35 24.94
C GLY A 15 -17.50 30.01 23.68
N GLY A 16 -17.38 31.34 23.68
CA GLY A 16 -16.76 32.09 22.60
C GLY A 16 -15.28 31.75 22.39
N VAL A 17 -14.49 31.72 23.46
CA VAL A 17 -13.06 31.36 23.39
C VAL A 17 -12.88 29.92 22.89
N VAL A 18 -13.72 28.99 23.34
CA VAL A 18 -13.68 27.58 22.92
C VAL A 18 -14.01 27.44 21.43
N ALA A 19 -15.04 28.15 20.94
CA ALA A 19 -15.40 28.13 19.52
C ALA A 19 -14.27 28.67 18.64
N ILE A 20 -13.62 29.76 19.05
CA ILE A 20 -12.46 30.33 18.35
C ILE A 20 -11.28 29.35 18.36
N ALA A 21 -10.98 28.72 19.50
CA ALA A 21 -9.90 27.74 19.61
C ALA A 21 -10.13 26.52 18.70
N ALA A 22 -11.36 26.00 18.64
CA ALA A 22 -11.73 24.92 17.74
C ALA A 22 -11.56 25.32 16.27
N PHE A 23 -11.97 26.54 15.89
CA PHE A 23 -11.84 27.06 14.53
C PHE A 23 -10.37 27.25 14.11
N VAL A 24 -9.53 27.88 14.95
CA VAL A 24 -8.09 28.06 14.69
C VAL A 24 -7.42 26.70 14.50
N ARG A 25 -7.81 25.70 15.29
CA ARG A 25 -7.29 24.33 15.17
C ARG A 25 -7.69 23.67 13.86
N GLN A 26 -8.94 23.80 13.44
CA GLN A 26 -9.40 23.30 12.13
C GLN A 26 -8.63 23.96 10.98
N ILE A 27 -8.32 25.27 11.09
CA ILE A 27 -7.48 25.97 10.11
C ILE A 27 -6.07 25.36 10.07
N ILE A 28 -5.42 25.14 11.22
CA ILE A 28 -4.07 24.55 11.27
C ILE A 28 -4.06 23.16 10.64
N LEU A 29 -4.99 22.28 11.03
CA LEU A 29 -5.10 20.94 10.46
C LEU A 29 -5.36 20.97 8.94
N SER A 30 -6.20 21.90 8.47
CA SER A 30 -6.47 22.04 7.04
C SER A 30 -5.25 22.50 6.25
N ARG A 31 -4.42 23.38 6.83
CA ARG A 31 -3.20 23.88 6.22
C ARG A 31 -2.13 22.78 6.16
N ASP A 32 -1.95 22.04 7.25
CA ASP A 32 -0.98 20.95 7.31
C ASP A 32 -1.34 19.85 6.31
N LYS A 33 -2.63 19.53 6.18
CA LYS A 33 -3.12 18.63 5.15
C LYS A 33 -2.76 19.14 3.74
N LEU A 34 -3.05 20.41 3.44
CA LEU A 34 -2.78 20.99 2.11
C LEU A 34 -1.29 20.95 1.75
N LEU A 35 -0.41 21.28 2.71
CA LEU A 35 1.04 21.22 2.51
C LEU A 35 1.52 19.79 2.26
N ASN A 36 0.96 18.81 2.96
CA ASN A 36 1.28 17.40 2.74
C ASN A 36 0.80 16.92 1.36
N ASP A 37 -0.43 17.25 0.98
CA ASP A 37 -1.00 16.91 -0.33
C ASP A 37 -0.17 17.55 -1.47
N GLU A 38 0.28 18.80 -1.30
CA GLU A 38 1.15 19.47 -2.26
C GLU A 38 2.53 18.80 -2.37
N ALA A 39 3.14 18.43 -1.23
CA ALA A 39 4.41 17.71 -1.22
C ALA A 39 4.27 16.35 -1.92
N GLN A 40 3.15 15.64 -1.70
CA GLN A 40 2.85 14.39 -2.41
C GLN A 40 2.70 14.61 -3.91
N ARG A 41 1.96 15.63 -4.36
CA ARG A 41 1.84 15.94 -5.79
C ARG A 41 3.19 16.21 -6.44
N ARG A 42 4.06 16.98 -5.77
CA ARG A 42 5.42 17.26 -6.27
C ARG A 42 6.25 15.99 -6.37
N ALA A 43 6.23 15.13 -5.36
CA ALA A 43 6.94 13.86 -5.37
C ALA A 43 6.44 12.94 -6.49
N ILE A 44 5.12 12.83 -6.68
CA ILE A 44 4.53 12.04 -7.77
C ILE A 44 4.95 12.57 -9.13
N THR A 45 4.94 13.89 -9.31
CA THR A 45 5.33 14.53 -10.58
C THR A 45 6.81 14.28 -10.88
N GLN A 46 7.68 14.29 -9.87
CA GLN A 46 9.10 13.97 -10.02
C GLN A 46 9.32 12.50 -10.38
N GLU A 47 8.74 11.57 -9.62
CA GLU A 47 8.84 10.13 -9.90
C GLU A 47 8.28 9.81 -11.31
N ALA A 48 7.18 10.44 -11.71
CA ALA A 48 6.60 10.31 -13.05
C ALA A 48 7.52 10.83 -14.16
N ALA A 49 8.19 11.97 -13.93
CA ALA A 49 9.13 12.54 -14.90
C ALA A 49 10.39 11.68 -15.06
N GLU A 50 10.87 11.06 -13.99
CA GLU A 50 11.98 10.11 -14.05
C GLU A 50 11.60 8.84 -14.82
N LEU A 51 10.39 8.33 -14.61
CA LEU A 51 9.86 7.18 -15.34
C LEU A 51 9.71 7.48 -16.84
N GLU A 52 9.22 8.67 -17.20
CA GLU A 52 9.12 9.08 -18.60
C GLU A 52 10.51 9.24 -19.24
N LYS A 53 11.48 9.79 -18.51
CA LYS A 53 12.86 9.88 -18.99
C LYS A 53 13.46 8.49 -19.27
N MET A 54 13.24 7.52 -18.40
CA MET A 54 13.68 6.14 -18.63
C MET A 54 12.98 5.53 -19.86
N ARG A 55 11.70 5.85 -20.06
CA ARG A 55 10.93 5.42 -21.22
C ARG A 55 11.46 5.98 -22.54
N GLU A 56 11.74 7.29 -22.59
CA GLU A 56 12.32 7.96 -23.77
C GLU A 56 13.69 7.36 -24.13
N GLN A 57 14.53 7.12 -23.12
CA GLN A 57 15.83 6.47 -23.31
C GLN A 57 15.68 5.08 -23.93
N MET A 58 14.70 4.28 -23.51
CA MET A 58 14.44 2.97 -24.11
C MET A 58 13.92 3.07 -25.56
N GLN A 59 13.02 4.00 -25.86
CA GLN A 59 12.49 4.19 -27.21
C GLN A 59 13.56 4.65 -28.20
N SER A 60 14.55 5.40 -27.73
CA SER A 60 15.67 5.85 -28.56
C SER A 60 16.63 4.73 -28.99
N SER A 61 16.59 3.58 -28.31
CA SER A 61 17.43 2.41 -28.62
C SER A 61 16.89 1.66 -29.84
N LYS A 62 17.23 2.15 -31.04
CA LYS A 62 16.96 1.44 -32.29
C LYS A 62 17.87 0.22 -32.42
N ARG A 63 17.28 -0.88 -32.89
CA ARG A 63 18.00 -2.11 -33.22
C ARG A 63 18.87 -1.87 -34.46
N PHE A 64 20.08 -2.44 -34.49
CA PHE A 64 20.99 -2.29 -35.62
C PHE A 64 20.69 -3.33 -36.71
N ASP A 65 20.16 -2.89 -37.86
CA ASP A 65 19.88 -3.76 -39.02
C ASP A 65 21.14 -4.25 -39.76
N SER A 66 22.33 -3.84 -39.30
CA SER A 66 23.60 -4.14 -39.96
C SER A 66 23.93 -5.64 -40.02
N HIS A 67 23.40 -6.43 -39.08
CA HIS A 67 23.67 -7.86 -38.98
C HIS A 67 22.97 -8.70 -40.07
N TYR A 68 21.97 -8.18 -40.77
CA TYR A 68 21.24 -8.90 -41.82
C TYR A 68 22.10 -9.29 -43.04
N LYS A 69 23.26 -8.64 -43.22
CA LYS A 69 24.19 -8.96 -44.31
C LYS A 69 24.90 -10.31 -44.12
N VAL A 70 24.93 -10.83 -42.90
CA VAL A 70 25.72 -12.01 -42.52
C VAL A 70 24.87 -13.29 -42.37
N LEU A 71 23.54 -13.19 -42.59
CA LEU A 71 22.58 -14.27 -42.27
C LEU A 71 22.38 -15.34 -43.36
N GLY A 72 23.06 -15.23 -44.50
CA GLY A 72 23.03 -16.24 -45.56
C GLY A 72 21.61 -16.59 -46.04
N SER A 73 21.29 -17.89 -46.11
CA SER A 73 20.03 -18.43 -46.62
C SER A 73 18.82 -18.23 -45.69
N ASN A 74 19.05 -18.03 -44.40
CA ASN A 74 17.97 -17.89 -43.40
C ASN A 74 17.57 -16.43 -43.15
N LYS A 75 18.13 -15.50 -43.93
CA LYS A 75 17.96 -14.05 -43.76
C LYS A 75 16.49 -13.63 -43.66
N ASP A 76 15.65 -14.03 -44.60
CA ASP A 76 14.26 -13.56 -44.66
C ASP A 76 13.43 -14.09 -43.48
N ALA A 77 13.69 -15.33 -43.05
CA ALA A 77 13.04 -15.92 -41.89
C ALA A 77 13.45 -15.21 -40.58
N ILE A 78 14.73 -14.86 -40.43
CA ILE A 78 15.22 -14.13 -39.26
C ILE A 78 14.68 -12.70 -39.24
N ILE A 79 14.64 -12.00 -40.38
CA ILE A 79 14.01 -10.67 -40.50
C ILE A 79 12.54 -10.72 -40.09
N TYR A 80 11.80 -11.73 -40.55
CA TYR A 80 10.40 -11.90 -40.16
C TYR A 80 10.25 -12.08 -38.64
N LEU A 81 11.06 -12.93 -38.02
CA LEU A 81 11.04 -13.15 -36.57
C LEU A 81 11.44 -11.90 -35.79
N ASP A 82 12.44 -11.17 -36.25
CA ASP A 82 12.86 -9.91 -35.63
C ASP A 82 11.77 -8.84 -35.69
N ASN A 83 11.06 -8.72 -36.82
CA ASN A 83 9.90 -7.83 -36.94
C ASN A 83 8.78 -8.23 -35.97
N LYS A 84 8.56 -9.54 -35.76
CA LYS A 84 7.56 -10.04 -34.80
C LYS A 84 7.97 -9.79 -33.35
N ILE A 85 9.23 -9.97 -33.01
CA ILE A 85 9.77 -9.63 -31.69
C ILE A 85 9.62 -8.13 -31.43
N GLU A 86 9.95 -7.27 -32.40
CA GLU A 86 9.78 -5.83 -32.26
C GLU A 86 8.30 -5.42 -32.14
N GLU A 87 7.40 -6.07 -32.89
CA GLU A 87 5.95 -5.88 -32.77
C GLU A 87 5.46 -6.18 -31.34
N ILE A 88 5.91 -7.28 -30.72
CA ILE A 88 5.57 -7.64 -29.35
C ILE A 88 6.14 -6.62 -28.35
N LEU A 89 7.42 -6.25 -28.49
CA LEU A 89 8.04 -5.26 -27.62
C LEU A 89 7.33 -3.90 -27.71
N HIS A 90 6.86 -3.53 -28.91
CA HIS A 90 6.07 -2.33 -29.11
C HIS A 90 4.69 -2.43 -28.44
N LYS A 91 3.99 -3.56 -28.58
CA LYS A 91 2.72 -3.83 -27.86
C LYS A 91 2.90 -3.74 -26.34
N LYS A 92 3.95 -4.38 -25.78
CA LYS A 92 4.29 -4.26 -24.36
C LYS A 92 4.53 -2.80 -23.95
N THR A 93 5.30 -2.05 -24.75
CA THR A 93 5.58 -0.64 -24.48
C THR A 93 4.29 0.20 -24.46
N SER A 94 3.39 -0.02 -25.41
CA SER A 94 2.10 0.68 -25.48
C SER A 94 1.17 0.30 -24.32
N LEU A 95 1.17 -0.97 -23.90
CA LEU A 95 0.42 -1.43 -22.74
C LEU A 95 0.90 -0.75 -21.45
N ILE A 96 2.21 -0.71 -21.23
CA ILE A 96 2.84 -0.05 -20.10
C ILE A 96 2.53 1.46 -20.11
N GLU A 97 2.56 2.10 -21.28
CA GLU A 97 2.20 3.51 -21.43
C GLU A 97 0.75 3.80 -21.08
N ARG A 98 -0.18 2.96 -21.54
CA ARG A 98 -1.59 3.12 -21.21
C ARG A 98 -1.81 2.99 -19.70
N TYR A 99 -1.14 2.00 -19.10
CA TYR A 99 -1.19 1.80 -17.66
C TYR A 99 -0.58 2.98 -16.89
N SER A 100 0.59 3.47 -17.29
CA SER A 100 1.25 4.58 -16.61
C SER A 100 0.39 5.85 -16.62
N GLN A 101 -0.23 6.18 -17.75
CA GLN A 101 -1.15 7.32 -17.84
C GLN A 101 -2.35 7.16 -16.89
N LEU A 102 -2.89 5.95 -16.80
CA LEU A 102 -4.01 5.66 -15.90
C LEU A 102 -3.58 5.72 -14.43
N THR A 103 -2.41 5.19 -14.08
CA THR A 103 -1.79 5.31 -12.75
C THR A 103 -1.57 6.76 -12.35
N LEU A 104 -1.13 7.62 -13.27
CA LEU A 104 -0.94 9.06 -12.99
C LEU A 104 -2.28 9.77 -12.77
N LYS A 105 -3.29 9.44 -13.58
CA LYS A 105 -4.64 9.99 -13.41
C LYS A 105 -5.27 9.56 -12.10
N GLU A 106 -5.13 8.29 -11.73
CA GLU A 106 -5.67 7.76 -10.49
C GLU A 106 -4.93 8.32 -9.27
N SER A 107 -3.61 8.35 -9.31
CA SER A 107 -2.82 8.94 -8.22
C SER A 107 -3.14 10.41 -7.98
N GLY A 108 -3.31 11.21 -9.03
CA GLY A 108 -3.78 12.59 -8.89
C GLY A 108 -5.16 12.68 -8.23
N ALA A 109 -6.08 11.79 -8.59
CA ALA A 109 -7.42 11.78 -8.01
C ALA A 109 -7.47 11.27 -6.56
N ILE A 110 -6.56 10.39 -6.17
CA ILE A 110 -6.36 9.96 -4.78
C ILE A 110 -5.92 11.16 -3.94
N VAL A 111 -4.92 11.91 -4.40
CA VAL A 111 -4.43 13.09 -3.67
C VAL A 111 -5.48 14.20 -3.58
N ASP A 112 -6.41 14.28 -4.55
CA ASP A 112 -7.59 15.15 -4.47
C ASP A 112 -8.65 14.70 -3.45
N GLY A 113 -8.43 13.59 -2.74
CA GLY A 113 -9.36 13.02 -1.77
C GLY A 113 -10.56 12.30 -2.40
N LYS A 114 -10.53 12.00 -3.70
CA LYS A 114 -11.61 11.28 -4.40
C LYS A 114 -11.42 9.76 -4.32
N ILE A 115 -11.08 9.23 -3.15
CA ILE A 115 -10.98 7.79 -2.94
C ILE A 115 -12.39 7.20 -2.89
N SER A 116 -12.62 6.21 -3.76
CA SER A 116 -13.75 5.30 -3.64
C SER A 116 -13.22 3.86 -3.63
N LYS A 117 -13.85 3.00 -2.82
CA LYS A 117 -13.57 1.57 -2.78
C LYS A 117 -13.69 0.95 -4.18
N ASP A 118 -14.67 1.40 -4.95
CA ASP A 118 -14.93 0.92 -6.31
C ASP A 118 -13.78 1.26 -7.27
N ARG A 119 -13.13 2.42 -7.08
CA ARG A 119 -11.98 2.84 -7.91
C ARG A 119 -10.77 1.96 -7.67
N LYS A 120 -10.48 1.64 -6.39
CA LYS A 120 -9.42 0.71 -6.04
C LYS A 120 -9.66 -0.67 -6.67
N VAL A 121 -10.87 -1.21 -6.54
CA VAL A 121 -11.24 -2.50 -7.15
C VAL A 121 -11.08 -2.47 -8.67
N ALA A 122 -11.48 -1.38 -9.33
CA ALA A 122 -11.29 -1.21 -10.76
C ALA A 122 -9.81 -1.17 -11.16
N CYS A 123 -8.96 -0.49 -10.38
CA CYS A 123 -7.52 -0.47 -10.59
C CYS A 123 -6.87 -1.84 -10.37
N ASP A 124 -7.26 -2.55 -9.32
CA ASP A 124 -6.75 -3.90 -9.02
C ASP A 124 -7.13 -4.89 -10.14
N ARG A 125 -8.35 -4.79 -10.67
CA ARG A 125 -8.79 -5.57 -11.84
C ARG A 125 -7.98 -5.25 -13.09
N LEU A 126 -7.81 -3.97 -13.40
CA LEU A 126 -7.02 -3.54 -14.56
C LEU A 126 -5.57 -4.02 -14.46
N LYS A 127 -4.98 -3.95 -13.26
CA LYS A 127 -3.63 -4.48 -13.00
C LYS A 127 -3.56 -5.97 -13.31
N ALA A 128 -4.54 -6.76 -12.84
CA ALA A 128 -4.59 -8.19 -13.14
C ALA A 128 -4.71 -8.48 -14.64
N GLU A 129 -5.55 -7.73 -15.36
CA GLU A 129 -5.69 -7.84 -16.83
C GLU A 129 -4.35 -7.54 -17.53
N ILE A 130 -3.62 -6.51 -17.10
CA ILE A 130 -2.31 -6.16 -17.65
C ILE A 130 -1.24 -7.20 -17.30
N ASP A 131 -1.25 -7.73 -16.07
CA ASP A 131 -0.33 -8.79 -15.65
C ASP A 131 -0.50 -10.04 -16.53
N GLU A 132 -1.76 -10.39 -16.87
CA GLU A 132 -2.06 -11.49 -17.78
C GLU A 132 -1.57 -11.21 -19.20
N GLU A 133 -1.85 -10.04 -19.77
CA GLU A 133 -1.36 -9.65 -21.10
C GLU A 133 0.18 -9.61 -21.14
N MET A 134 0.83 -9.09 -20.10
CA MET A 134 2.29 -9.04 -19.99
C MET A 134 2.89 -10.44 -19.94
N LYS A 135 2.25 -11.38 -19.23
CA LYS A 135 2.66 -12.78 -19.20
C LYS A 135 2.52 -13.43 -20.58
N PHE A 136 1.39 -13.21 -21.25
CA PHE A 136 1.17 -13.70 -22.61
C PHE A 136 2.25 -13.21 -23.59
N TYR A 137 2.55 -11.91 -23.60
CA TYR A 137 3.59 -11.36 -24.47
C TYR A 137 5.00 -11.88 -24.13
N ASN A 138 5.29 -12.14 -22.85
CA ASN A 138 6.56 -12.75 -22.44
C ASN A 138 6.71 -14.18 -22.97
N GLU A 139 5.66 -14.99 -22.90
CA GLU A 139 5.65 -16.34 -23.45
C GLU A 139 5.83 -16.34 -24.98
N GLU A 140 5.12 -15.45 -25.67
CA GLU A 140 5.23 -15.30 -27.12
C GLU A 140 6.65 -14.85 -27.54
N LEU A 141 7.24 -13.90 -26.81
CA LEU A 141 8.61 -13.42 -27.04
C LEU A 141 9.64 -14.54 -26.87
N ILE A 142 9.51 -15.37 -25.83
CA ILE A 142 10.37 -16.55 -25.61
C ILE A 142 10.25 -17.52 -26.80
N SER A 143 9.03 -17.78 -27.28
CA SER A 143 8.80 -18.70 -28.40
C SER A 143 9.49 -18.23 -29.69
N PHE A 144 9.42 -16.92 -30.00
CA PHE A 144 10.08 -16.35 -31.17
C PHE A 144 11.60 -16.32 -31.03
N GLN A 145 12.13 -16.07 -29.83
CA GLN A 145 13.57 -16.11 -29.55
C GLN A 145 14.15 -17.52 -29.68
N GLN A 146 13.42 -18.55 -29.20
CA GLN A 146 13.79 -19.96 -29.38
C GLN A 146 13.79 -20.34 -30.86
N ARG A 147 12.75 -19.96 -31.60
CA ARG A 147 12.67 -20.22 -33.04
C ARG A 147 13.80 -19.52 -33.81
N ARG A 148 14.10 -18.26 -33.50
CA ARG A 148 15.22 -17.53 -34.10
C ARG A 148 16.55 -18.21 -33.79
N THR A 149 16.71 -18.69 -32.55
CA THR A 149 17.92 -19.40 -32.12
C THR A 149 18.17 -20.67 -32.92
N SER A 150 17.11 -21.40 -33.27
CA SER A 150 17.23 -22.60 -34.12
C SER A 150 17.63 -22.32 -35.58
N LEU A 151 17.52 -21.07 -36.04
CA LEU A 151 17.90 -20.67 -37.40
C LEU A 151 19.33 -20.13 -37.50
N TRP A 152 19.99 -19.89 -36.36
CA TRP A 152 21.35 -19.37 -36.28
C TRP A 152 22.37 -20.50 -36.03
N ASP A 153 22.97 -21.01 -37.11
CA ASP A 153 24.00 -22.05 -36.99
C ASP A 153 25.43 -21.50 -37.05
N THR A 154 25.64 -20.35 -37.70
CA THR A 154 26.97 -19.88 -38.11
C THR A 154 27.57 -18.78 -37.22
N HIS A 155 26.76 -18.02 -36.48
CA HIS A 155 27.19 -16.81 -35.76
C HIS A 155 26.61 -16.74 -34.33
N LYS A 156 26.93 -17.73 -33.50
CA LYS A 156 26.42 -17.86 -32.12
C LYS A 156 26.78 -16.68 -31.20
N ASP A 157 27.96 -16.09 -31.36
CA ASP A 157 28.39 -14.96 -30.52
C ASP A 157 27.55 -13.70 -30.77
N LEU A 158 27.27 -13.41 -32.06
CA LEU A 158 26.43 -12.28 -32.46
C LEU A 158 24.99 -12.48 -32.00
N GLN A 159 24.50 -13.71 -32.11
CA GLN A 159 23.21 -14.12 -31.58
C GLN A 159 23.10 -13.86 -30.08
N GLU A 160 24.09 -14.31 -29.31
CA GLU A 160 24.09 -14.17 -27.87
C GLU A 160 24.11 -12.70 -27.48
N TYR A 161 24.89 -11.89 -28.18
CA TYR A 161 24.90 -10.43 -28.00
C TYR A 161 23.53 -9.80 -28.22
N LEU A 162 22.86 -10.13 -29.34
CA LEU A 162 21.53 -9.61 -29.67
C LEU A 162 20.46 -10.09 -28.68
N LEU A 163 20.52 -11.36 -28.27
CA LEU A 163 19.62 -11.91 -27.25
C LEU A 163 19.79 -11.19 -25.91
N LYS A 164 21.04 -10.96 -25.46
CA LYS A 164 21.32 -10.22 -24.21
C LYS A 164 20.77 -8.79 -24.28
N GLN A 165 20.94 -8.11 -25.41
CA GLN A 165 20.40 -6.77 -25.61
C GLN A 165 18.86 -6.75 -25.51
N GLU A 166 18.17 -7.71 -26.12
CA GLU A 166 16.72 -7.85 -26.03
C GLU A 166 16.23 -8.20 -24.64
N GLN A 167 16.90 -9.14 -23.96
CA GLN A 167 16.57 -9.50 -22.59
C GLN A 167 16.73 -8.32 -21.64
N ALA A 168 17.79 -7.52 -21.80
CA ALA A 168 17.98 -6.29 -21.05
C ALA A 168 16.85 -5.28 -21.33
N ARG A 169 16.47 -5.09 -22.60
CA ARG A 169 15.34 -4.22 -22.97
C ARG A 169 14.02 -4.71 -22.37
N ASN A 170 13.75 -6.00 -22.40
CA ASN A 170 12.55 -6.59 -21.83
C ASN A 170 12.52 -6.45 -20.30
N ALA A 171 13.65 -6.71 -19.64
CA ALA A 171 13.78 -6.54 -18.19
C ALA A 171 13.57 -5.08 -17.76
N ASN A 172 14.05 -4.12 -18.55
CA ASN A 172 13.82 -2.70 -18.30
C ASN A 172 12.34 -2.31 -18.46
N LEU A 173 11.64 -2.85 -19.46
CA LEU A 173 10.19 -2.65 -19.60
C LEU A 173 9.44 -3.19 -18.39
N ASP A 174 9.78 -4.41 -17.95
CA ASP A 174 9.17 -5.02 -16.77
C ASP A 174 9.50 -4.23 -15.48
N ALA A 175 10.69 -3.65 -15.38
CA ALA A 175 11.08 -2.79 -14.26
C ALA A 175 10.25 -1.50 -14.21
N ILE A 176 10.06 -0.82 -15.34
CA ILE A 176 9.23 0.39 -15.44
C ILE A 176 7.78 0.06 -15.05
N TYR A 177 7.24 -1.04 -15.55
CA TYR A 177 5.91 -1.51 -15.17
C TYR A 177 5.78 -1.72 -13.66
N LYS A 178 6.74 -2.41 -13.05
CA LYS A 178 6.77 -2.65 -11.60
C LYS A 178 6.88 -1.35 -10.80
N GLN A 179 7.67 -0.39 -11.27
CA GLN A 179 7.81 0.92 -10.63
C GLN A 179 6.51 1.74 -10.70
N HIS A 180 5.80 1.73 -11.84
CA HIS A 180 4.48 2.37 -11.91
C HIS A 180 3.46 1.72 -10.96
N SER A 181 3.45 0.39 -10.91
CA SER A 181 2.57 -0.35 -9.99
C SER A 181 2.88 -0.06 -8.52
N SER A 182 4.17 -0.03 -8.15
CA SER A 182 4.57 0.26 -6.76
C SER A 182 4.33 1.72 -6.37
N LEU A 183 4.49 2.67 -7.30
CA LEU A 183 4.14 4.06 -7.09
C LEU A 183 2.65 4.21 -6.75
N LEU A 184 1.76 3.56 -7.49
CA LEU A 184 0.32 3.62 -7.22
C LEU A 184 -0.02 3.06 -5.84
N GLU A 185 0.53 1.88 -5.51
CA GLU A 185 0.30 1.23 -4.23
C GLU A 185 0.81 2.07 -3.04
N LYS A 186 2.01 2.63 -3.17
CA LYS A 186 2.60 3.55 -2.18
C LYS A 186 1.71 4.77 -1.93
N ILE A 187 1.06 5.30 -2.96
CA ILE A 187 0.14 6.44 -2.84
C ILE A 187 -1.14 6.04 -2.12
N TYR A 188 -1.71 4.88 -2.44
CA TYR A 188 -2.87 4.35 -1.72
C TYR A 188 -2.57 4.14 -0.24
N LEU A 189 -1.43 3.53 0.10
CA LEU A 189 -1.01 3.31 1.49
C LEU A 189 -0.83 4.64 2.21
N ARG A 190 -0.02 5.55 1.65
CA ARG A 190 0.23 6.87 2.26
C ARG A 190 -1.03 7.70 2.47
N HIS A 191 -1.95 7.70 1.50
CA HIS A 191 -3.20 8.42 1.69
C HIS A 191 -4.06 7.78 2.79
N THR A 192 -4.12 6.45 2.84
CA THR A 192 -4.87 5.73 3.89
C THR A 192 -4.28 6.04 5.26
N ASP A 193 -2.96 5.92 5.41
CA ASP A 193 -2.23 6.24 6.65
C ASP A 193 -2.43 7.70 7.06
N ASN A 194 -2.35 8.64 6.10
CA ASN A 194 -2.55 10.07 6.37
C ASN A 194 -4.01 10.35 6.78
N ALA A 195 -4.99 9.72 6.13
CA ALA A 195 -6.39 9.86 6.49
C ALA A 195 -6.66 9.30 7.90
N GLU A 196 -6.10 8.14 8.23
CA GLU A 196 -6.19 7.54 9.56
C GLU A 196 -5.49 8.41 10.61
N HIS A 197 -4.30 8.92 10.31
CA HIS A 197 -3.56 9.80 11.21
C HIS A 197 -4.32 11.09 11.49
N VAL A 198 -4.87 11.74 10.47
CA VAL A 198 -5.70 12.95 10.62
C VAL A 198 -6.97 12.65 11.41
N ALA A 199 -7.62 11.51 11.16
CA ALA A 199 -8.80 11.10 11.94
C ALA A 199 -8.45 10.86 13.41
N THR A 200 -7.35 10.15 13.69
CA THR A 200 -6.87 9.85 15.04
C THR A 200 -6.47 11.12 15.78
N GLN A 201 -5.72 12.02 15.14
CA GLN A 201 -5.40 13.33 15.70
C GLN A 201 -6.65 14.16 15.95
N SER A 202 -7.64 14.12 15.06
CA SER A 202 -8.91 14.84 15.23
C SER A 202 -9.73 14.29 16.39
N ILE A 203 -9.75 12.97 16.59
CA ILE A 203 -10.40 12.32 17.74
C ILE A 203 -9.68 12.68 19.04
N ASN A 204 -8.36 12.52 19.10
CA ASN A 204 -7.56 12.88 20.27
C ASN A 204 -7.67 14.37 20.60
N ALA A 205 -7.70 15.22 19.56
CA ALA A 205 -7.98 16.64 19.67
C ALA A 205 -9.35 16.91 20.26
N GLY A 206 -10.40 16.27 19.74
CA GLY A 206 -11.77 16.37 20.24
C GLY A 206 -11.87 15.96 21.70
N THR A 207 -11.29 14.82 22.07
CA THR A 207 -11.29 14.29 23.44
C THR A 207 -10.53 15.21 24.40
N THR A 208 -9.36 15.73 24.01
CA THR A 208 -8.59 16.67 24.84
C THR A 208 -9.31 18.00 25.02
N THR A 209 -9.90 18.55 23.95
CA THR A 209 -10.71 19.77 24.01
C THR A 209 -11.97 19.56 24.84
N PHE A 210 -12.66 18.43 24.70
CA PHE A 210 -13.82 18.09 25.53
C PHE A 210 -13.44 17.96 27.01
N LYS A 211 -12.35 17.25 27.30
CA LYS A 211 -11.80 17.12 28.65
C LYS A 211 -11.46 18.49 29.25
N SER A 212 -10.82 19.39 28.50
CA SER A 212 -10.49 20.73 28.99
C SER A 212 -11.72 21.61 29.19
N ILE A 213 -12.72 21.53 28.31
CA ILE A 213 -14.00 22.25 28.46
C ILE A 213 -14.75 21.82 29.72
N ILE A 214 -14.75 20.53 30.05
CA ILE A 214 -15.42 20.02 31.26
C ILE A 214 -14.59 20.27 32.52
N MET A 215 -13.28 20.02 32.46
CA MET A 215 -12.43 20.14 33.65
C MET A 215 -12.12 21.59 34.02
N ALA A 216 -12.06 22.53 33.07
CA ALA A 216 -11.71 23.92 33.39
C ALA A 216 -12.72 24.61 34.32
N PRO A 217 -14.06 24.51 34.12
CA PRO A 217 -15.04 25.02 35.08
C PRO A 217 -14.97 24.30 36.43
N ILE A 218 -14.72 22.99 36.45
CA ILE A 218 -14.58 22.23 37.71
C ILE A 218 -13.36 22.70 38.49
N HIS A 219 -12.19 22.83 37.84
CA HIS A 219 -10.99 23.39 38.46
C HIS A 219 -11.20 24.82 38.93
N PHE A 220 -11.89 25.65 38.14
CA PHE A 220 -12.25 27.00 38.54
C PHE A 220 -13.14 27.00 39.79
N LEU A 221 -14.19 26.19 39.83
CA LEU A 221 -15.07 26.05 41.01
C LEU A 221 -14.28 25.54 42.22
N LEU A 222 -13.43 24.52 42.07
CA LEU A 222 -12.56 24.00 43.13
C LEU A 222 -11.61 25.07 43.70
N GLN A 223 -11.20 26.06 42.90
CA GLN A 223 -10.36 27.16 43.38
C GLN A 223 -11.13 28.14 44.29
N TYR A 224 -12.43 28.37 44.05
CA TYR A 224 -13.26 29.23 44.90
C TYR A 224 -13.82 28.49 46.11
N PHE A 225 -14.16 27.21 45.93
CA PHE A 225 -14.45 26.29 47.02
C PHE A 225 -13.13 25.73 47.54
N ASN A 226 -12.30 26.58 48.18
CA ASN A 226 -11.19 26.12 48.99
C ASN A 226 -11.73 25.05 49.95
N LEU A 227 -11.44 23.77 49.67
CA LEU A 227 -11.66 22.68 50.61
C LEU A 227 -10.93 23.06 51.89
N SER A 228 -11.69 23.53 52.89
CA SER A 228 -11.35 23.54 54.31
C SER A 228 -9.85 23.35 54.59
N SER A 229 -9.04 24.39 54.42
CA SER A 229 -7.74 24.65 55.06
C SER A 229 -6.88 23.44 55.53
N GLY A 230 -6.73 22.36 54.75
CA GLY A 230 -6.07 21.15 55.26
C GLY A 230 -5.34 20.28 54.25
N ILE A 231 -5.69 20.32 52.96
CA ILE A 231 -5.00 19.50 51.94
C ILE A 231 -4.59 20.42 50.79
N SER A 232 -3.29 20.69 50.70
CA SER A 232 -2.70 21.48 49.62
C SER A 232 -2.75 20.72 48.29
N LEU A 233 -2.81 21.43 47.16
CA LEU A 233 -2.76 20.84 45.81
C LEU A 233 -1.54 19.92 45.63
N SER A 234 -0.41 20.27 46.24
CA SER A 234 0.81 19.45 46.27
C SER A 234 0.60 18.12 47.00
N GLN A 235 -0.17 18.11 48.10
CA GLN A 235 -0.45 16.89 48.85
C GLN A 235 -1.45 15.99 48.13
N ALA A 236 -2.38 16.56 47.37
CA ALA A 236 -3.28 15.80 46.50
C ALA A 236 -2.53 15.12 45.34
N GLN A 237 -1.53 15.79 44.75
CA GLN A 237 -0.67 15.18 43.73
C GLN A 237 0.20 14.04 44.29
N VAL A 238 0.73 14.21 45.51
CA VAL A 238 1.49 13.16 46.21
C VAL A 238 0.61 11.96 46.54
N GLU A 239 -0.60 12.19 47.04
CA GLU A 239 -1.57 11.13 47.32
C GLU A 239 -2.01 10.41 46.04
N GLN A 240 -2.21 11.14 44.94
CA GLN A 240 -2.54 10.55 43.65
C GLN A 240 -1.40 9.68 43.12
N ALA A 241 -0.16 10.16 43.16
CA ALA A 241 1.00 9.37 42.77
C ALA A 241 1.17 8.12 43.65
N ALA A 242 0.90 8.23 44.95
CA ALA A 242 0.92 7.09 45.86
C ALA A 242 -0.17 6.05 45.54
N ARG A 243 -1.35 6.50 45.10
CA ARG A 243 -2.43 5.61 44.65
C ARG A 243 -2.12 4.93 43.33
N ASP A 244 -1.56 5.65 42.37
CA ASP A 244 -1.13 5.09 41.09
C ASP A 244 -0.03 4.02 41.29
N ASP A 245 0.89 4.25 42.25
CA ASP A 245 1.93 3.29 42.65
C ASP A 245 1.34 2.03 43.29
N VAL A 246 0.34 2.18 44.18
CA VAL A 246 -0.40 1.05 44.75
C VAL A 246 -1.17 0.29 43.68
N ASP A 247 -1.88 0.96 42.78
CA ASP A 247 -2.62 0.34 41.67
C ASP A 247 -1.69 -0.47 40.75
N GLN A 248 -0.48 0.05 40.51
CA GLN A 248 0.52 -0.62 39.70
C GLN A 248 1.11 -1.84 40.42
N MET A 249 1.36 -1.72 41.72
CA MET A 249 1.84 -2.81 42.56
C MET A 249 0.77 -3.89 42.78
N GLU A 250 -0.51 -3.53 42.88
CA GLU A 250 -1.64 -4.47 42.93
C GLU A 250 -1.76 -5.28 41.63
N LYS A 251 -1.53 -4.65 40.47
CA LYS A 251 -1.48 -5.35 39.18
C LYS A 251 -0.31 -6.31 39.09
N ASP A 252 0.88 -5.87 39.49
CA ASP A 252 2.08 -6.72 39.47
C ASP A 252 1.93 -7.94 40.40
N VAL A 253 1.28 -7.77 41.57
CA VAL A 253 1.01 -8.89 42.49
C VAL A 253 -0.06 -9.83 41.90
N ASN A 254 -1.19 -9.30 41.41
CA ASN A 254 -2.29 -10.14 40.94
C ASN A 254 -2.00 -10.82 39.57
N ASP A 255 -1.19 -10.23 38.70
CA ASP A 255 -0.80 -10.84 37.42
C ASP A 255 0.40 -11.81 37.53
N SER A 256 1.05 -11.88 38.71
CA SER A 256 2.22 -12.74 38.91
C SER A 256 1.90 -14.21 39.23
N GLU A 257 0.65 -14.55 39.57
CA GLU A 257 0.25 -15.93 39.94
C GLU A 257 -0.38 -16.74 38.79
N GLN A 258 -0.42 -16.21 37.56
CA GLN A 258 -1.11 -16.87 36.43
C GLN A 258 -0.21 -17.33 35.28
N LYS A 259 1.10 -17.55 35.52
CA LYS A 259 2.06 -17.92 34.46
C LYS A 259 2.84 -19.23 34.62
N ASP A 260 2.57 -20.04 35.64
CA ASP A 260 3.39 -21.23 35.91
C ASP A 260 2.66 -22.59 35.81
N ASP A 261 1.48 -22.69 35.18
CA ASP A 261 0.74 -23.97 35.12
C ASP A 261 0.33 -24.44 33.70
N ASP A 262 1.04 -24.02 32.66
CA ASP A 262 0.82 -24.55 31.29
C ASP A 262 2.12 -24.89 30.55
N LEU A 263 3.04 -25.58 31.21
CA LEU A 263 4.14 -26.27 30.53
C LEU A 263 4.31 -27.72 31.03
N GLU A 264 4.04 -28.63 30.08
CA GLU A 264 4.45 -30.04 30.00
C GLU A 264 3.55 -31.11 30.66
N GLN A 265 2.83 -31.88 29.83
CA GLN A 265 3.26 -33.27 29.56
C GLN A 265 2.53 -33.95 28.39
N ASN A 266 3.36 -34.62 27.58
CA ASN A 266 3.06 -35.48 26.44
C ASN A 266 2.42 -36.83 26.82
N ASN A 267 1.86 -37.47 25.78
CA ASN A 267 1.80 -38.90 25.47
C ASN A 267 0.64 -39.80 25.94
N ASP A 268 0.04 -40.43 24.91
CA ASP A 268 -0.40 -41.82 24.78
C ASP A 268 -1.39 -42.43 25.78
N LYS A 269 -2.61 -42.76 25.29
CA LYS A 269 -3.10 -44.16 25.17
C LYS A 269 -4.55 -44.26 24.65
N ASP A 270 -4.69 -45.08 23.60
CA ASP A 270 -5.78 -46.02 23.25
C ASP A 270 -7.18 -45.86 23.87
N SER A 271 -8.22 -45.77 23.03
CA SER A 271 -9.20 -46.87 22.86
C SER A 271 -10.10 -46.71 21.61
N GLU A 272 -9.99 -47.70 20.73
CA GLU A 272 -10.99 -48.39 19.87
C GLU A 272 -12.45 -47.89 19.78
N GLN A 273 -12.96 -47.71 18.54
CA GLN A 273 -14.09 -48.44 17.91
C GLN A 273 -14.45 -47.76 16.56
N GLN A 274 -14.12 -48.34 15.40
CA GLN A 274 -14.83 -49.41 14.66
C GLN A 274 -16.12 -48.96 13.93
N LYS A 275 -16.02 -48.79 12.60
CA LYS A 275 -16.98 -49.19 11.55
C LYS A 275 -16.35 -48.88 10.19
N ASP A 276 -15.86 -49.90 9.49
CA ASP A 276 -16.58 -50.61 8.41
C ASP A 276 -17.01 -49.69 7.27
N SER A 277 -16.25 -49.71 6.16
CA SER A 277 -16.66 -50.40 4.92
C SER A 277 -15.53 -50.36 3.90
N GLN A 278 -15.01 -51.56 3.60
CA GLN A 278 -14.27 -51.91 2.38
C GLN A 278 -15.21 -52.02 1.16
N GLU A 279 -14.57 -52.24 0.01
CA GLU A 279 -15.07 -52.58 -1.33
C GLU A 279 -15.19 -51.34 -2.26
N ASP A 280 -14.57 -51.30 -3.44
CA ASP A 280 -13.86 -52.34 -4.17
C ASP A 280 -12.95 -51.73 -5.25
N GLU A 281 -12.01 -52.55 -5.68
CA GLU A 281 -11.06 -52.41 -6.78
C GLU A 281 -11.76 -51.94 -8.09
N GLY A 282 -11.17 -51.05 -8.88
CA GLY A 282 -10.16 -51.44 -9.86
C GLY A 282 -10.82 -51.96 -11.14
N GLU A 283 -10.67 -51.25 -12.27
CA GLU A 283 -10.23 -51.86 -13.53
C GLU A 283 -10.10 -50.79 -14.64
N GLN A 284 -9.08 -51.01 -15.46
CA GLN A 284 -8.61 -50.23 -16.58
C GLN A 284 -9.54 -50.35 -17.80
N ALA A 285 -9.49 -49.37 -18.71
CA ALA A 285 -9.10 -49.58 -20.12
C ALA A 285 -9.73 -48.54 -21.08
N GLU A 286 -8.83 -47.76 -21.69
CA GLU A 286 -8.68 -47.54 -23.14
C GLU A 286 -9.84 -47.09 -24.06
N ILE A 287 -9.56 -45.94 -24.71
CA ILE A 287 -9.51 -45.68 -26.17
C ILE A 287 -10.84 -45.60 -26.97
N SER A 288 -11.10 -44.41 -27.54
CA SER A 288 -11.20 -44.09 -28.99
C SER A 288 -12.04 -42.82 -29.21
N PHE A 289 -11.47 -41.73 -29.75
CA PHE A 289 -11.52 -41.34 -31.17
C PHE A 289 -12.92 -41.39 -31.83
N ALA A 290 -13.50 -40.22 -32.12
CA ALA A 290 -13.97 -39.84 -33.46
C ALA A 290 -14.56 -38.41 -33.51
N ARG A 291 -13.91 -37.58 -34.33
CA ARG A 291 -14.46 -36.65 -35.34
C ARG A 291 -15.98 -36.41 -35.41
N ALA A 292 -16.32 -35.13 -35.52
CA ALA A 292 -17.15 -34.62 -36.62
C ALA A 292 -16.39 -33.46 -37.28
#